data_AF-B5AZS0-F1
#
_entry.id   AF-B5AZS0-F1
#
_cell.length_a   1.000
_cell.length_b   1.000
_cell.length_c   1.000
_cell.angle_alpha   90.00
_cell.angle_beta   90.00
_cell.angle_gamma   90.00
#
_symmetry.space_group_name_H-M   'P 1'
#
loop_
_entity.id
_entity.type
_entity.pdbx_description
1 polymer ?
#
loop_
_entity_poly.entity_id
_entity_poly.type
_entity_poly.pdbx_seq_one_letter_code
_entity_poly.pdbx_strand_id
1 'polypeptide(L)'
;QGAVYIFNGRHGGLSPEPSQRIEGTQVLSGIRWFGRSIHGVKDLGEDGLADVAVGAEGQVIMLSSRPVVDVITLLSFSPAEIPVHEVECSPSASNKKKEGVNITVCFQVKSLIPQFQGLLVANLTYTLQLDGHRTRSRGLFPGGRDKLSGNTAVTPVKSCTEFWFHFPVCIQDLISPINVSLNFSLWEEEGTPRD
;
A
#
# COMPACT_ATOMS: atom_id res chain seq x y z
N GLN A 1 -1.60 27.22 -20.86
CA GLN A 1 -1.02 26.49 -19.71
C GLN A 1 -0.27 25.27 -20.22
N GLY A 2 -0.92 24.30 -20.87
CA GLY A 2 -0.23 23.14 -21.49
C GLY A 2 -0.14 21.94 -20.55
N ALA A 3 0.12 20.75 -21.08
CA ALA A 3 0.15 19.50 -20.33
C ALA A 3 1.03 18.46 -21.02
N VAL A 4 1.54 17.51 -20.23
CA VAL A 4 2.28 16.33 -20.70
C VAL A 4 1.49 15.08 -20.29
N TYR A 5 1.45 14.09 -21.18
CA TYR A 5 0.77 12.81 -20.97
C TYR A 5 1.79 11.68 -21.05
N ILE A 6 1.74 10.76 -20.08
CA ILE A 6 2.60 9.57 -20.05
C ILE A 6 1.78 8.37 -20.49
N PHE A 7 2.25 7.70 -21.54
CA PHE A 7 1.65 6.47 -22.06
C PHE A 7 2.63 5.31 -21.87
N ASN A 8 2.25 4.33 -21.06
CA ASN A 8 3.08 3.16 -20.83
C ASN A 8 3.02 2.20 -22.02
N GLY A 9 4.15 1.53 -22.30
CA GLY A 9 4.19 0.41 -23.23
C GLY A 9 3.53 -0.84 -22.65
N ARG A 10 2.98 -1.69 -23.52
CA ARG A 10 2.42 -3.00 -23.16
C ARG A 10 2.79 -4.03 -24.23
N HIS A 11 2.59 -5.31 -23.93
CA HIS A 11 2.76 -6.35 -24.95
C HIS A 11 1.87 -6.03 -26.16
N GLY A 12 2.46 -5.95 -27.35
CA GLY A 12 1.77 -5.62 -28.59
C GLY A 12 1.60 -4.13 -28.91
N GLY A 13 2.19 -3.20 -28.15
CA GLY A 13 2.26 -1.78 -28.54
C GLY A 13 2.15 -0.79 -27.38
N LEU A 14 1.54 0.36 -27.64
CA LEU A 14 1.29 1.41 -26.64
C LEU A 14 -0.06 1.22 -25.94
N SER A 15 -0.15 1.63 -24.67
CA SER A 15 -1.44 1.81 -24.00
C SER A 15 -2.23 2.94 -24.68
N PRO A 16 -3.53 2.76 -24.97
CA PRO A 16 -4.37 3.81 -25.55
C PRO A 16 -4.72 4.90 -24.53
N GLU A 17 -4.73 4.54 -23.24
CA GLU A 17 -5.02 5.47 -22.15
C GLU A 17 -3.71 5.91 -21.45
N PRO A 18 -3.59 7.19 -21.09
CA PRO A 18 -2.44 7.69 -20.36
C PRO A 18 -2.45 7.20 -18.92
N SER A 19 -1.29 6.80 -18.40
CA SER A 19 -1.11 6.45 -16.98
C SER A 19 -0.98 7.69 -16.09
N GLN A 20 -0.56 8.81 -16.66
CA GLN A 20 -0.39 10.07 -15.94
C GLN A 20 -0.59 11.26 -16.87
N ARG A 21 -1.16 12.33 -16.32
CA ARG A 21 -1.26 13.64 -16.97
C ARG A 21 -0.73 14.70 -16.02
N ILE A 22 0.24 15.47 -16.48
CA ILE A 22 0.91 16.52 -15.71
C ILE A 22 0.49 17.85 -16.31
N GLU A 23 -0.29 18.62 -15.58
CA GLU A 23 -0.66 19.97 -16.02
C GLU A 23 0.47 20.95 -15.73
N GLY A 24 0.74 21.88 -16.65
CA GLY A 24 1.72 22.92 -16.38
C GLY A 24 1.40 23.71 -15.11
N THR A 25 0.13 24.00 -14.86
CA THR A 25 -0.34 24.73 -13.66
C THR A 25 -0.09 23.99 -12.35
N GLN A 26 0.04 22.66 -12.36
CA GLN A 26 0.43 21.88 -11.18
C GLN A 26 1.93 22.02 -10.88
N VAL A 27 2.75 22.37 -11.89
CA VAL A 27 4.20 22.53 -11.77
C VAL A 27 4.57 23.96 -11.42
N LEU A 28 4.03 24.93 -12.16
CA LEU A 28 4.32 26.34 -11.94
C LEU A 28 3.13 27.22 -12.33
N SER A 29 2.72 28.08 -11.40
CA SER A 29 1.69 29.10 -11.64
C SER A 29 2.09 30.04 -12.77
N GLY A 30 1.17 30.29 -13.71
CA GLY A 30 1.39 31.20 -14.83
C GLY A 30 2.19 30.62 -16.01
N ILE A 31 2.59 29.35 -15.95
CA ILE A 31 3.31 28.70 -17.05
C ILE A 31 2.49 28.69 -18.35
N ARG A 32 3.18 28.87 -19.48
CA ARG A 32 2.56 28.82 -20.81
C ARG A 32 3.32 27.87 -21.71
N TRP A 33 2.57 27.26 -22.63
CA TRP A 33 3.07 26.27 -23.59
C TRP A 33 3.90 25.14 -22.95
N PHE A 34 3.56 24.72 -21.74
CA PHE A 34 4.18 23.56 -21.11
C PHE A 34 3.96 22.32 -21.98
N GLY A 35 5.04 21.62 -22.33
CA GLY A 35 5.02 20.48 -23.24
C GLY A 35 5.31 20.82 -24.70
N ARG A 36 5.71 22.06 -25.04
CA ARG A 36 6.00 22.46 -26.44
C ARG A 36 7.23 21.76 -27.05
N SER A 37 8.13 21.26 -26.20
CA SER A 37 9.26 20.43 -26.57
C SER A 37 9.54 19.46 -25.42
N ILE A 38 9.92 18.22 -25.75
CA ILE A 38 10.12 17.16 -24.77
C ILE A 38 11.38 16.38 -25.17
N HIS A 39 12.20 16.05 -24.18
CA HIS A 39 13.34 15.16 -24.36
C HIS A 39 13.45 14.21 -23.16
N GLY A 40 13.57 12.91 -23.42
CA GLY A 40 13.91 11.92 -22.40
C GLY A 40 15.42 11.97 -22.14
N VAL A 41 15.82 12.39 -20.95
CA VAL A 41 17.21 12.42 -20.52
C VAL A 41 17.50 11.12 -19.78
N LYS A 42 18.64 10.50 -20.10
CA LYS A 42 18.93 9.11 -19.70
C LYS A 42 18.86 8.87 -18.20
N ASP A 43 19.37 9.80 -17.40
CA ASP A 43 19.38 9.83 -15.92
C ASP A 43 20.24 11.03 -15.48
N LEU A 44 19.65 12.09 -14.94
CA LEU A 44 20.41 13.24 -14.41
C LEU A 44 20.68 13.13 -12.91
N GLY A 45 19.85 12.36 -12.20
CA GLY A 45 19.96 12.14 -10.77
C GLY A 45 21.02 11.11 -10.38
N GLU A 46 21.58 10.40 -11.35
CA GLU A 46 22.43 9.21 -11.18
C GLU A 46 21.74 8.13 -10.33
N ASP A 47 20.41 8.07 -10.38
CA ASP A 47 19.60 7.12 -9.61
C ASP A 47 19.19 5.88 -10.43
N GLY A 48 19.56 5.83 -11.70
CA GLY A 48 19.25 4.77 -12.66
C GLY A 48 17.91 4.91 -13.37
N LEU A 49 17.18 6.02 -13.14
CA LEU A 49 15.88 6.29 -13.76
C LEU A 49 15.99 7.36 -14.84
N ALA A 50 15.24 7.19 -15.92
CA ALA A 50 15.18 8.21 -16.96
C ALA A 50 14.36 9.41 -16.48
N ASP A 51 14.88 10.60 -16.72
CA ASP A 51 14.21 11.84 -16.41
C ASP A 51 13.66 12.50 -17.68
N VAL A 52 12.71 13.42 -17.54
CA VAL A 52 12.07 14.10 -18.68
C VAL A 52 12.29 15.61 -18.59
N ALA A 53 12.94 16.17 -19.61
CA ALA A 53 13.03 17.62 -19.80
C ALA A 53 11.84 18.10 -20.63
N VAL A 54 11.08 19.06 -20.08
CA VAL A 54 9.88 19.63 -20.70
C VAL A 54 10.07 21.13 -20.91
N GLY A 55 10.05 21.57 -22.16
CA GLY A 55 10.09 22.98 -22.52
C GLY A 55 8.74 23.68 -22.34
N ALA A 56 8.81 24.96 -21.98
CA ALA A 56 7.70 25.90 -21.88
C ALA A 56 8.11 27.28 -22.42
N GLU A 57 7.23 28.29 -22.34
CA GLU A 57 7.57 29.67 -22.65
C GLU A 57 8.60 30.22 -21.66
N GLY A 58 9.84 30.47 -22.12
CA GLY A 58 10.91 31.03 -21.30
C GLY A 58 11.47 30.10 -20.21
N GLN A 59 11.08 28.82 -20.19
CA GLN A 59 11.44 27.87 -19.11
C GLN A 59 11.69 26.45 -19.64
N VAL A 60 12.49 25.70 -18.90
CA VAL A 60 12.67 24.25 -19.04
C VAL A 60 12.47 23.62 -17.66
N ILE A 61 11.59 22.62 -17.59
CA ILE A 61 11.21 21.92 -16.37
C ILE A 61 11.83 20.53 -16.43
N MET A 62 12.50 20.13 -15.36
CA MET A 62 13.01 18.77 -15.21
C MET A 62 12.04 17.95 -14.35
N LEU A 63 11.54 16.84 -14.88
CA LEU A 63 10.69 15.91 -14.18
C LEU A 63 11.48 14.63 -13.91
N SER A 64 11.78 14.36 -12.64
CA SER A 64 12.47 13.13 -12.25
C SER A 64 11.51 11.97 -12.08
N SER A 65 11.91 10.81 -12.60
CA SER A 65 11.14 9.58 -12.40
C SER A 65 11.25 9.10 -10.94
N ARG A 66 10.26 8.33 -10.49
CA ARG A 66 10.26 7.69 -9.17
C ARG A 66 10.43 6.19 -9.30
N PRO A 67 11.11 5.51 -8.36
CA PRO A 67 11.24 4.06 -8.39
C PRO A 67 9.87 3.40 -8.30
N VAL A 68 9.66 2.38 -9.12
CA VAL A 68 8.45 1.55 -9.08
C VAL A 68 8.77 0.28 -8.29
N VAL A 69 7.98 0.04 -7.24
CA VAL A 69 8.17 -1.10 -6.34
C VAL A 69 6.95 -2.02 -6.35
N ASP A 70 7.22 -3.30 -6.11
CA ASP A 70 6.21 -4.29 -5.76
C ASP A 70 6.21 -4.46 -4.23
N VAL A 71 5.03 -4.36 -3.61
CA VAL A 71 4.87 -4.52 -2.16
C VAL A 71 4.41 -5.95 -1.89
N ILE A 72 5.34 -6.77 -1.46
CA ILE A 72 5.10 -8.16 -1.10
C ILE A 72 4.56 -8.20 0.33
N THR A 73 3.40 -8.84 0.50
CA THR A 73 2.75 -9.02 1.80
C THR A 73 2.64 -10.49 2.15
N LEU A 74 2.77 -10.81 3.43
CA LEU A 74 2.51 -12.15 3.96
C LEU A 74 1.65 -12.02 5.21
N LEU A 75 0.55 -12.76 5.24
CA LEU A 75 -0.35 -12.85 6.38
C LEU A 75 -0.34 -14.30 6.88
N SER A 76 -0.01 -14.52 8.15
CA SER A 76 -0.03 -15.84 8.76
C SER A 76 -0.75 -15.83 10.10
N PHE A 77 -1.30 -16.98 10.47
CA PHE A 77 -2.13 -17.15 11.66
C PHE A 77 -1.56 -18.23 12.57
N SER A 78 -1.66 -17.99 13.88
CA SER A 78 -1.34 -18.99 14.89
C SER A 78 -2.41 -18.93 16.00
N PRO A 79 -3.19 -20.01 16.21
CA PRO A 79 -3.15 -21.28 15.48
C PRO A 79 -3.66 -21.15 14.03
N ALA A 80 -3.31 -22.12 13.17
CA ALA A 80 -3.77 -22.16 11.77
C ALA A 80 -5.26 -22.47 11.65
N GLU A 81 -5.80 -23.21 12.62
CA GLU A 81 -7.22 -23.52 12.76
C GLU A 81 -7.67 -23.12 14.16
N ILE A 82 -8.87 -22.53 14.26
CA ILE A 82 -9.41 -22.07 15.54
C ILE A 82 -9.96 -23.28 16.29
N PRO A 83 -9.41 -23.63 17.45
CA PRO A 83 -9.95 -24.73 18.24
C PRO A 83 -11.39 -24.45 18.67
N VAL A 84 -12.28 -25.43 18.55
CA VAL A 84 -13.72 -25.25 18.83
C VAL A 84 -13.97 -24.69 20.24
N HIS A 85 -13.18 -25.10 21.24
CA HIS A 85 -13.31 -24.63 22.61
C HIS A 85 -13.02 -23.12 22.79
N GLU A 86 -12.33 -22.47 21.86
CA GLU A 86 -12.12 -21.01 21.86
C GLU A 86 -13.42 -20.26 21.55
N VAL A 87 -14.37 -20.89 20.84
CA VAL A 87 -15.54 -20.22 20.25
C VAL A 87 -16.88 -20.80 20.69
N GLU A 88 -16.90 -21.97 21.32
CA GLU A 88 -18.13 -22.70 21.68
C GLU A 88 -18.99 -21.99 22.74
N CYS A 89 -20.32 -22.17 22.62
CA CYS A 89 -21.34 -21.65 23.54
C CYS A 89 -21.63 -22.61 24.72
N SER A 90 -20.59 -23.17 25.35
CA SER A 90 -20.80 -24.14 26.44
C SER A 90 -20.99 -23.44 27.81
N PRO A 91 -21.97 -23.86 28.63
CA PRO A 91 -22.20 -23.31 29.98
C PRO A 91 -21.07 -23.64 30.96
N SER A 92 -20.24 -24.63 30.64
CA SER A 92 -19.04 -25.05 31.37
C SER A 92 -17.78 -24.60 30.64
N ALA A 93 -17.80 -23.37 30.10
CA ALA A 93 -16.58 -22.68 29.73
C ALA A 93 -15.70 -22.59 30.99
N SER A 94 -14.77 -23.53 31.10
CA SER A 94 -13.79 -23.58 32.18
C SER A 94 -13.19 -22.18 32.37
N ASN A 95 -12.79 -21.82 33.59
CA ASN A 95 -12.04 -20.59 33.91
C ASN A 95 -10.71 -20.42 33.12
N LYS A 96 -10.45 -21.24 32.09
CA LYS A 96 -9.38 -21.05 31.13
C LYS A 96 -9.67 -19.82 30.27
N LYS A 97 -8.72 -18.91 30.29
CA LYS A 97 -8.72 -17.70 29.46
C LYS A 97 -8.64 -18.14 28.00
N LYS A 98 -9.60 -17.71 27.18
CA LYS A 98 -9.57 -17.87 25.72
C LYS A 98 -8.31 -17.19 25.17
N GLU A 99 -7.54 -17.92 24.38
CA GLU A 99 -6.25 -17.45 23.85
C GLU A 99 -6.44 -16.60 22.58
N GLY A 100 -7.54 -16.80 21.86
CA GLY A 100 -7.80 -16.09 20.60
C GLY A 100 -6.89 -16.56 19.47
N VAL A 101 -6.61 -15.67 18.52
CA VAL A 101 -5.78 -15.97 17.35
C VAL A 101 -4.75 -14.86 17.15
N ASN A 102 -3.48 -15.25 17.04
CA ASN A 102 -2.40 -14.36 16.66
C ASN A 102 -2.32 -14.25 15.13
N ILE A 103 -2.09 -13.04 14.65
CA ILE A 103 -1.90 -12.69 13.25
C ILE A 103 -0.51 -12.09 13.12
N THR A 104 0.31 -12.64 12.24
CA THR A 104 1.58 -12.02 11.85
C THR A 104 1.41 -11.42 10.46
N VAL A 105 1.63 -10.10 10.36
CA VAL A 105 1.62 -9.37 9.09
C VAL A 105 3.04 -9.00 8.74
N CYS A 106 3.51 -9.38 7.56
CA CYS A 106 4.81 -8.97 7.07
C CYS A 106 4.73 -8.18 5.78
N PHE A 107 5.61 -7.20 5.65
CA PHE A 107 5.78 -6.39 4.45
C PHE A 107 7.23 -6.44 3.98
N GLN A 108 7.41 -6.38 2.66
CA GLN A 108 8.69 -6.23 1.99
C GLN A 108 8.47 -5.50 0.67
N VAL A 109 9.37 -4.59 0.29
CA VAL A 109 9.34 -3.98 -1.04
C VAL A 109 10.41 -4.58 -1.95
N LYS A 110 10.09 -4.75 -3.23
CA LYS A 110 11.03 -5.20 -4.26
C LYS A 110 11.04 -4.17 -5.39
N SER A 111 12.22 -3.73 -5.81
CA SER A 111 12.32 -2.88 -7.00
C SER A 111 11.88 -3.64 -8.25
N LEU A 112 11.04 -3.02 -9.08
CA LEU A 112 10.77 -3.49 -10.44
C LEU A 112 11.79 -2.95 -11.45
N ILE A 113 12.70 -2.09 -11.00
CA ILE A 113 13.72 -1.43 -11.82
C ILE A 113 15.11 -1.84 -11.30
N PRO A 114 15.77 -2.84 -11.92
CA PRO A 114 17.03 -3.40 -11.42
C PRO A 114 18.19 -2.41 -11.36
N GLN A 115 18.19 -1.41 -12.24
CA GLN A 115 19.25 -0.41 -12.32
C GLN A 115 19.11 0.72 -11.30
N PHE A 116 18.03 0.77 -10.52
CA PHE A 116 17.83 1.82 -9.53
C PHE A 116 18.88 1.75 -8.41
N GLN A 117 19.56 2.86 -8.11
CA GLN A 117 20.70 2.91 -7.16
C GLN A 117 20.40 3.65 -5.85
N GLY A 118 19.14 3.98 -5.57
CA GLY A 118 18.74 4.68 -4.34
C GLY A 118 18.26 3.80 -3.19
N LEU A 119 17.95 4.45 -2.07
CA LEU A 119 17.29 3.82 -0.92
C LEU A 119 15.80 3.59 -1.23
N LEU A 120 15.36 2.33 -1.10
CA LEU A 120 13.95 1.96 -1.28
C LEU A 120 13.25 1.90 0.08
N VAL A 121 12.44 2.92 0.36
CA VAL A 121 11.55 2.94 1.51
C VAL A 121 10.18 3.38 1.04
N ALA A 122 9.15 2.58 1.37
CA ALA A 122 7.76 2.92 1.13
C ALA A 122 7.04 3.06 2.47
N ASN A 123 6.53 4.25 2.76
CA ASN A 123 5.66 4.47 3.90
C ASN A 123 4.26 4.02 3.51
N LEU A 124 3.69 3.07 4.25
CA LEU A 124 2.37 2.52 3.99
C LEU A 124 1.44 2.83 5.16
N THR A 125 0.20 3.17 4.84
CA THR A 125 -0.93 3.02 5.75
C THR A 125 -1.56 1.67 5.46
N TYR A 126 -1.81 0.87 6.48
CA TYR A 126 -2.51 -0.40 6.35
C TYR A 126 -3.73 -0.47 7.27
N THR A 127 -4.65 -1.35 6.92
CA THR A 127 -5.85 -1.67 7.70
C THR A 127 -6.08 -3.18 7.66
N LEU A 128 -6.13 -3.78 8.84
CA LEU A 128 -6.61 -5.13 9.08
C LEU A 128 -8.10 -5.06 9.41
N GLN A 129 -8.88 -5.94 8.79
CA GLN A 129 -10.32 -6.03 9.03
C GLN A 129 -10.74 -7.49 9.20
N LEU A 130 -11.44 -7.76 10.30
CA LEU A 130 -12.04 -9.05 10.62
C LEU A 130 -13.46 -9.11 10.07
N ASP A 131 -13.81 -10.24 9.43
CA ASP A 131 -15.15 -10.54 8.91
C ASP A 131 -15.77 -9.37 8.13
N GLY A 132 -14.99 -8.68 7.29
CA GLY A 132 -15.45 -7.46 6.62
C GLY A 132 -16.66 -7.60 5.68
N HIS A 133 -17.04 -8.85 5.39
CA HIS A 133 -18.23 -9.22 4.63
C HIS A 133 -19.50 -9.36 5.49
N ARG A 134 -19.38 -9.30 6.83
CA ARG A 134 -20.50 -9.44 7.78
C ARG A 134 -20.89 -8.10 8.37
N THR A 135 -22.15 -7.98 8.77
CA THR A 135 -22.66 -6.82 9.53
C THR A 135 -22.08 -6.76 10.95
N ARG A 136 -21.79 -7.92 11.55
CA ARG A 136 -21.15 -8.04 12.86
C ARG A 136 -20.01 -9.05 12.78
N SER A 137 -18.80 -8.58 13.03
CA SER A 137 -17.62 -9.45 13.11
C SER A 137 -17.74 -10.41 14.28
N ARG A 138 -17.30 -11.66 14.07
CA ARG A 138 -17.24 -12.68 15.12
C ARG A 138 -16.03 -12.51 16.04
N GLY A 139 -14.94 -11.92 15.52
CA GLY A 139 -13.72 -11.61 16.28
C GLY A 139 -13.52 -10.12 16.45
N LEU A 140 -12.86 -9.71 17.53
CA LEU A 140 -12.50 -8.32 17.79
C LEU A 140 -11.03 -8.21 18.18
N PHE A 141 -10.38 -7.18 17.67
CA PHE A 141 -9.08 -6.72 18.16
C PHE A 141 -9.22 -6.09 19.56
N PRO A 142 -8.11 -5.95 20.30
CA PRO A 142 -8.07 -5.21 21.55
C PRO A 142 -8.73 -3.83 21.43
N GLY A 143 -9.58 -3.51 22.41
CA GLY A 143 -10.42 -2.30 22.38
C GLY A 143 -11.78 -2.49 21.70
N GLY A 144 -12.14 -3.73 21.34
CA GLY A 144 -13.50 -4.06 20.88
C GLY A 144 -13.82 -3.64 19.45
N ARG A 145 -12.80 -3.45 18.61
CA ARG A 145 -12.94 -3.08 17.20
C ARG A 145 -12.70 -4.27 16.29
N ASP A 146 -13.39 -4.33 15.17
CA ASP A 146 -13.19 -5.30 14.09
C ASP A 146 -12.17 -4.83 13.04
N LYS A 147 -11.74 -3.56 13.14
CA LYS A 147 -10.73 -2.93 12.29
C LYS A 147 -9.57 -2.39 13.12
N LEU A 148 -8.37 -2.55 12.58
CA LEU A 148 -7.14 -1.96 13.12
C LEU A 148 -6.36 -1.35 11.97
N SER A 149 -5.99 -0.07 12.11
CA SER A 149 -5.17 0.64 11.13
C SER A 149 -3.85 1.06 11.75
N GLY A 150 -2.82 1.15 10.93
CA GLY A 150 -1.50 1.59 11.36
C GLY A 150 -0.65 2.01 10.18
N ASN A 151 0.53 2.55 10.51
CA ASN A 151 1.51 2.98 9.52
C ASN A 151 2.77 2.13 9.67
N THR A 152 3.47 1.90 8.57
CA THR A 152 4.75 1.21 8.60
C THR A 152 5.66 1.67 7.48
N ALA A 153 6.95 1.77 7.76
CA ALA A 153 7.97 1.98 6.74
C ALA A 153 8.45 0.61 6.25
N VAL A 154 8.30 0.37 4.95
CA VAL A 154 8.64 -0.91 4.32
C VAL A 154 9.94 -0.77 3.54
N THR A 155 10.83 -1.73 3.74
CA THR A 155 12.15 -1.78 3.09
C THR A 155 12.31 -3.10 2.31
N PRO A 156 13.42 -3.29 1.57
CA PRO A 156 13.72 -4.57 0.94
C PRO A 156 13.93 -5.72 1.93
N VAL A 157 14.18 -5.42 3.20
CA VAL A 157 14.22 -6.41 4.27
C VAL A 157 12.81 -6.65 4.77
N LYS A 158 12.39 -7.92 4.79
CA LYS A 158 11.10 -8.34 5.31
C LYS A 158 10.96 -7.93 6.78
N SER A 159 9.93 -7.17 7.09
CA SER A 159 9.59 -6.74 8.44
C SER A 159 8.20 -7.27 8.81
N CYS A 160 8.05 -7.79 10.03
CA CYS A 160 6.82 -8.42 10.50
C CYS A 160 6.31 -7.77 11.79
N THR A 161 5.01 -7.69 11.94
CA THR A 161 4.32 -7.19 13.14
C THR A 161 3.25 -8.18 13.55
N GLU A 162 3.14 -8.42 14.85
CA GLU A 162 2.17 -9.34 15.42
C GLU A 162 0.96 -8.56 15.98
N PHE A 163 -0.21 -9.12 15.73
CA PHE A 163 -1.49 -8.70 16.24
C PHE A 163 -2.21 -9.92 16.81
N TRP A 164 -3.28 -9.69 17.55
CA TRP A 164 -4.15 -10.77 17.98
C TRP A 164 -5.59 -10.29 18.03
N PHE A 165 -6.53 -11.22 17.92
CA PHE A 165 -7.94 -10.95 18.12
C PHE A 165 -8.58 -12.05 18.96
N HIS A 166 -9.70 -11.71 19.61
CA HIS A 166 -10.44 -12.61 20.46
C HIS A 166 -11.92 -12.68 20.10
N PHE A 167 -12.59 -13.65 20.69
CA PHE A 167 -14.01 -13.88 20.51
C PHE A 167 -14.78 -13.33 21.72
N PRO A 168 -15.43 -12.15 21.60
CA PRO A 168 -16.12 -11.51 22.72
C PRO A 168 -17.35 -12.31 23.19
N VAL A 169 -17.97 -13.02 22.25
CA VAL A 169 -19.11 -13.91 22.48
C VAL A 169 -18.82 -15.23 21.79
N CYS A 170 -19.48 -16.29 22.25
CA CYS A 170 -19.44 -17.55 21.53
C CYS A 170 -20.06 -17.40 20.13
N ILE A 171 -19.64 -18.27 19.21
CA ILE A 171 -20.01 -18.23 17.79
C ILE A 171 -20.89 -19.43 17.48
N GLN A 172 -22.01 -19.21 16.78
CA GLN A 172 -22.88 -20.29 16.30
C GLN A 172 -22.43 -20.87 14.95
N ASP A 173 -21.89 -20.01 14.08
CA ASP A 173 -21.36 -20.39 12.77
C ASP A 173 -19.90 -20.80 12.88
N LEU A 174 -19.69 -22.09 13.12
CA LEU A 174 -18.39 -22.75 13.23
C LEU A 174 -17.88 -23.31 11.88
N ILE A 175 -18.65 -23.15 10.80
CA ILE A 175 -18.34 -23.71 9.47
C ILE A 175 -17.64 -22.67 8.62
N SER A 176 -18.14 -21.43 8.61
CA SER A 176 -17.56 -20.38 7.76
C SER A 176 -16.23 -19.90 8.34
N PRO A 177 -15.15 -19.78 7.53
CA PRO A 177 -13.87 -19.26 8.02
C PRO A 177 -14.02 -17.81 8.48
N ILE A 178 -13.21 -17.41 9.46
CA ILE A 178 -13.09 -16.01 9.87
C ILE A 178 -12.14 -15.32 8.91
N ASN A 179 -12.67 -14.40 8.12
CA ASN A 179 -11.86 -13.73 7.09
C ASN A 179 -11.11 -12.55 7.70
N VAL A 180 -9.80 -12.50 7.49
CA VAL A 180 -8.96 -11.35 7.83
C VAL A 180 -8.44 -10.76 6.54
N SER A 181 -8.84 -9.53 6.22
CA SER A 181 -8.35 -8.81 5.04
C SER A 181 -7.32 -7.76 5.45
N LEU A 182 -6.22 -7.70 4.71
CA LEU A 182 -5.21 -6.65 4.78
C LEU A 182 -5.38 -5.73 3.56
N ASN A 183 -5.70 -4.47 3.81
CA ASN A 183 -5.69 -3.41 2.80
C ASN A 183 -4.56 -2.43 3.13
N PHE A 184 -3.86 -1.92 2.12
CA PHE A 184 -2.82 -0.92 2.32
C PHE A 184 -2.76 0.07 1.16
N SER A 185 -2.23 1.25 1.44
CA SER A 185 -1.96 2.31 0.48
C SER A 185 -0.64 2.99 0.80
N LEU A 186 -0.02 3.62 -0.19
CA LEU A 186 1.11 4.52 0.06
C LEU A 186 0.64 5.68 0.95
N TRP A 187 1.48 6.06 1.90
CA TRP A 187 1.32 7.27 2.68
C TRP A 187 1.62 8.45 1.77
N GLU A 188 0.60 9.21 1.40
CA GLU A 188 0.79 10.48 0.73
C GLU A 188 1.23 11.51 1.79
N GLU A 189 2.48 11.97 1.71
CA GLU A 189 2.81 13.24 2.34
C GLU A 189 2.00 14.31 1.58
N GLU A 190 1.08 14.97 2.28
CA GLU A 190 0.47 16.21 1.78
C GLU A 190 1.60 17.09 1.26
N GLY A 191 1.53 17.42 -0.03
CA GLY A 191 2.58 18.12 -0.74
C GLY A 191 2.99 19.37 0.02
N THR A 192 4.13 19.31 0.70
CA THR A 192 4.85 20.51 1.08
C THR A 192 5.21 21.20 -0.25
N PRO A 193 4.75 22.44 -0.48
CA PRO A 193 5.32 23.24 -1.56
C PRO A 193 6.83 23.24 -1.32
N ARG A 194 7.60 22.70 -2.26
CA ARG A 194 9.02 22.98 -2.29
C ARG A 194 9.11 24.47 -2.63
N ASP A 195 9.43 25.27 -1.63
CA ASP A 195 9.75 26.70 -1.75
C ASP A 195 10.84 26.93 -2.82
#